data_AF-A0A8B7RXZ4-F1
#
_entry.id   AF-A0A8B7RXZ4-F1
#
_cell.length_a   1.000
_cell.length_b   1.000
_cell.length_c   1.000
_cell.angle_alpha   90.00
_cell.angle_beta   90.00
_cell.angle_gamma   90.00
#
_symmetry.space_group_name_H-M   'P 1'
#
loop_
_entity.id
_entity.type
_entity.pdbx_description
1 polymer ?
#
loop_
_entity_poly.entity_id
_entity_poly.type
_entity_poly.pdbx_seq_one_letter_code
_entity_poly.pdbx_strand_id
1 'polypeptide(L)'
;MGRKWKRQQKLQNVPQVPLIRVPPSASDTSFLKDLTRGQQRYFYCIMRIYDSRPQWQALQTRYVHSLQHQQLLGYITQQEALACAAVLRDSTRKASAKKAPQRIIPQRTSAMTRTWMPAYSVSVVPLRAQSAAL
;
A
#
# COMPACT_ATOMS: atom_id res chain seq x y z
N MET A 1 54.88 -9.08 2.64
CA MET A 1 53.69 -9.39 3.46
C MET A 1 52.64 -8.28 3.29
N GLY A 2 51.80 -8.36 2.24
CA GLY A 2 50.82 -7.32 1.90
C GLY A 2 49.53 -7.48 2.70
N ARG A 3 49.24 -6.53 3.61
CA ARG A 3 48.02 -6.53 4.42
C ARG A 3 46.78 -6.31 3.54
N LYS A 4 45.85 -7.26 3.62
CA LYS A 4 44.56 -7.29 2.92
C LYS A 4 43.62 -6.26 3.56
N TRP A 5 43.74 -4.98 3.17
CA TRP A 5 42.78 -3.93 3.53
C TRP A 5 41.49 -4.14 2.73
N LYS A 6 40.67 -5.13 3.12
CA LYS A 6 39.29 -5.20 2.63
C LYS A 6 38.55 -3.99 3.19
N ARG A 7 38.20 -3.06 2.30
CA ARG A 7 37.29 -1.94 2.56
C ARG A 7 36.05 -2.42 3.30
N GLN A 8 36.01 -2.25 4.61
CA GLN A 8 34.76 -1.96 5.29
C GLN A 8 34.42 -0.50 4.98
N GLN A 9 33.95 -0.24 3.76
CA GLN A 9 33.21 0.99 3.50
C GLN A 9 31.92 0.87 4.29
N LYS A 10 31.98 1.40 5.52
CA LYS A 10 30.84 1.60 6.40
C LYS A 10 29.82 2.39 5.60
N LEU A 11 28.70 1.76 5.26
CA LEU A 11 27.55 2.33 4.55
C LEU A 11 26.86 3.37 5.45
N GLN A 12 27.58 4.42 5.85
CA GLN A 12 27.10 5.45 6.79
C GLN A 12 26.01 6.34 6.15
N ASN A 13 25.83 6.28 4.83
CA ASN A 13 24.94 7.15 4.08
C ASN A 13 23.87 6.39 3.28
N VAL A 14 23.48 5.18 3.70
CA VAL A 14 22.29 4.55 3.11
C VAL A 14 21.07 5.24 3.73
N PRO A 15 20.21 5.90 2.94
CA PRO A 15 18.98 6.45 3.47
C PRO A 15 18.19 5.32 4.13
N GLN A 16 18.04 5.39 5.45
CA GLN A 16 17.18 4.46 6.18
C GLN A 16 15.75 4.78 5.81
N VAL A 17 15.21 4.04 4.86
CA VAL A 17 13.77 4.07 4.58
C VAL A 17 13.07 3.60 5.86
N PRO A 18 12.24 4.44 6.52
CA PRO A 18 11.56 4.04 7.73
C PRO A 18 10.74 2.79 7.46
N LEU A 19 10.92 1.77 8.31
CA LEU A 19 10.18 0.53 8.20
C LEU A 19 8.69 0.82 8.35
N ILE A 20 7.92 0.67 7.27
CA ILE A 20 6.47 0.89 7.32
C ILE A 20 5.85 -0.21 8.20
N ARG A 21 5.30 0.21 9.33
CA ARG A 21 4.57 -0.66 10.26
C ARG A 21 3.09 -0.63 9.90
N VAL A 22 2.50 -1.80 9.73
CA VAL A 22 1.05 -1.95 9.58
C VAL A 22 0.44 -1.81 10.98
N PRO A 23 -0.47 -0.85 11.21
CA PRO A 23 -1.17 -0.72 12.48
C PRO A 23 -2.04 -1.96 12.75
N PRO A 24 -2.22 -2.38 14.02
CA PRO A 24 -3.11 -3.49 14.37
C PRO A 24 -4.55 -3.28 13.86
N SER A 25 -5.04 -2.04 13.91
CA SER A 25 -6.37 -1.70 13.37
C SER A 25 -6.52 -1.93 11.87
N ALA A 26 -5.41 -1.98 11.12
CA ALA A 26 -5.40 -2.27 9.70
C ALA A 26 -5.13 -3.76 9.41
N SER A 27 -4.35 -4.46 10.24
CA SER A 27 -4.04 -5.89 10.05
C SER A 27 -5.28 -6.76 10.10
N ASP A 28 -6.27 -6.37 10.91
CA ASP A 28 -7.48 -7.17 11.15
C ASP A 28 -8.58 -6.90 10.10
N THR A 29 -8.31 -6.03 9.13
CA THR A 29 -9.23 -5.79 8.02
C THR A 29 -9.36 -7.04 7.14
N SER A 30 -10.54 -7.29 6.59
CA SER A 30 -10.79 -8.44 5.69
C SER A 30 -9.84 -8.50 4.49
N PHE A 31 -9.24 -7.36 4.12
CA PHE A 31 -8.26 -7.27 3.03
C PHE A 31 -6.84 -7.70 3.43
N LEU A 32 -6.43 -7.52 4.69
CA LEU A 32 -5.08 -7.84 5.18
C LEU A 32 -5.02 -9.07 6.09
N LYS A 33 -6.18 -9.57 6.51
CA LYS A 33 -6.32 -10.79 7.30
C LYS A 33 -5.71 -11.99 6.56
N ASP A 34 -5.10 -12.91 7.32
CA ASP A 34 -4.51 -14.17 6.83
C ASP A 34 -3.32 -14.02 5.87
N LEU A 35 -2.84 -12.79 5.65
CA LEU A 35 -1.62 -12.53 4.88
C LEU A 35 -0.36 -12.62 5.75
N THR A 36 0.75 -13.02 5.14
CA THR A 36 2.06 -12.96 5.79
C THR A 36 2.44 -11.51 6.10
N ARG A 37 3.28 -11.30 7.13
CA ARG A 37 3.73 -9.95 7.53
C ARG A 37 4.35 -9.14 6.39
N GLY A 38 5.03 -9.80 5.45
CA GLY A 38 5.60 -9.17 4.25
C GLY A 38 4.52 -8.69 3.28
N GLN A 39 3.54 -9.56 2.98
CA GLN A 39 2.40 -9.22 2.12
C GLN A 39 1.54 -8.10 2.72
N GLN A 40 1.25 -8.16 4.02
CA GLN A 40 0.51 -7.10 4.72
C GLN A 40 1.20 -5.74 4.56
N ARG A 41 2.54 -5.69 4.73
CA ARG A 41 3.30 -4.46 4.52
C ARG A 41 3.20 -3.98 3.08
N TYR A 42 3.40 -4.85 2.10
CA TYR A 42 3.34 -4.49 0.69
C TYR A 42 1.98 -3.88 0.31
N PHE A 43 0.88 -4.56 0.65
CA PHE A 43 -0.46 -4.07 0.34
C PHE A 43 -0.83 -2.81 1.13
N TYR A 44 -0.45 -2.74 2.41
CA TYR A 44 -0.68 -1.54 3.21
C TYR A 44 0.07 -0.31 2.66
N CYS A 45 1.30 -0.48 2.17
CA CYS A 45 2.05 0.59 1.52
C CYS A 45 1.32 1.14 0.29
N ILE A 46 0.79 0.24 -0.57
CA ILE A 46 0.01 0.64 -1.74
C ILE A 46 -1.25 1.38 -1.30
N MET A 47 -2.00 0.83 -0.34
CA MET A 47 -3.19 1.49 0.21
C MET A 47 -2.89 2.89 0.73
N ARG A 48 -1.76 3.09 1.41
CA ARG A 48 -1.33 4.42 1.90
C ARG A 48 -1.02 5.41 0.78
N ILE A 49 -0.47 4.97 -0.35
CA ILE A 49 -0.18 5.87 -1.49
C ILE A 49 -1.47 6.42 -2.08
N TYR A 50 -2.52 5.60 -2.15
CA TYR A 50 -3.84 6.01 -2.63
C TYR A 50 -4.71 6.66 -1.53
N ASP A 51 -4.25 6.70 -0.28
CA ASP A 51 -4.96 7.41 0.78
C ASP A 51 -4.76 8.92 0.64
N SER A 52 -5.75 9.57 0.05
CA SER A 52 -5.76 11.02 -0.12
C SER A 52 -6.13 11.77 1.16
N ARG A 53 -6.57 11.09 2.24
CA ARG A 53 -7.03 11.74 3.48
C ARG A 53 -5.95 12.63 4.11
N PRO A 54 -4.69 12.19 4.29
CA PRO A 54 -3.66 13.02 4.90
C PRO A 54 -3.31 14.23 4.05
N GLN A 55 -3.32 14.07 2.71
CA GLN A 55 -3.04 15.16 1.76
C GLN A 55 -4.16 16.21 1.82
N TRP A 56 -5.42 15.77 1.84
CA TRP A 56 -6.57 16.67 1.99
C TRP A 56 -6.56 17.43 3.32
N GLN A 57 -6.24 16.75 4.43
CA GLN A 57 -6.10 17.41 5.74
C GLN A 57 -5.00 18.47 5.72
N ALA A 58 -3.84 18.16 5.14
CA ALA A 58 -2.74 19.12 5.03
C ALA A 58 -3.15 20.34 4.18
N LEU A 59 -3.85 20.13 3.08
CA LEU A 59 -4.37 21.21 2.23
C LEU A 59 -5.39 22.08 2.98
N GLN A 60 -6.31 21.47 3.73
CA GLN A 60 -7.29 22.18 4.54
C GLN A 60 -6.62 23.07 5.57
N THR A 61 -5.65 22.55 6.34
CA THR A 61 -4.90 23.32 7.34
C THR A 61 -4.19 24.51 6.71
N ARG A 62 -3.52 24.30 5.57
CA ARG A 62 -2.86 25.39 4.84
C ARG A 62 -3.85 26.47 4.41
N TYR A 63 -4.99 26.08 3.87
CA TYR A 63 -5.99 27.03 3.41
C TYR A 63 -6.61 27.82 4.56
N VAL A 64 -6.92 27.18 5.70
CA VAL A 64 -7.42 27.88 6.89
C VAL A 64 -6.40 28.90 7.38
N HIS A 65 -5.12 28.53 7.42
CA HIS A 65 -4.04 29.44 7.78
C HIS A 65 -3.94 30.63 6.80
N SER A 66 -4.05 30.37 5.49
CA SER A 66 -4.08 31.42 4.47
C SER A 66 -5.28 32.37 4.64
N LEU A 67 -6.47 31.85 4.93
CA LEU A 67 -7.66 32.69 5.20
C LEU A 67 -7.45 33.60 6.42
N GLN A 68 -6.92 33.05 7.51
CA GLN A 68 -6.63 33.82 8.72
C GLN A 68 -5.65 34.96 8.41
N HIS A 69 -4.61 34.66 7.62
CA HIS A 69 -3.64 35.66 7.21
C HIS A 69 -4.26 36.73 6.30
N GLN A 70 -5.09 36.35 5.33
CA GLN A 70 -5.80 37.30 4.46
C GLN A 70 -6.77 38.19 5.22
N GLN A 71 -7.43 37.65 6.25
CA GLN A 71 -8.31 38.42 7.13
C GLN A 71 -7.50 39.44 7.94
N LEU A 72 -6.35 39.04 8.48
CA LEU A 72 -5.48 39.94 9.24
C LEU A 72 -4.95 41.10 8.38
N LEU A 73 -4.65 40.83 7.11
CA LEU A 73 -4.21 41.84 6.14
C LEU A 73 -5.35 42.72 5.60
N GLY A 74 -6.60 42.43 5.97
CA GLY A 74 -7.77 43.18 5.53
C GLY A 74 -8.17 42.94 4.06
N TYR A 75 -7.61 41.90 3.41
CA TYR A 75 -8.01 41.54 2.05
C TYR A 75 -9.41 40.91 1.99
N ILE A 76 -9.81 40.26 3.08
CA ILE A 76 -11.13 39.64 3.22
C ILE A 76 -11.74 40.04 4.56
N THR A 77 -13.06 40.08 4.58
CA THR A 77 -13.83 40.28 5.81
C THR A 77 -13.86 38.99 6.64
N GLN A 78 -14.15 39.15 7.94
CA GLN A 78 -14.35 38.00 8.83
C GLN A 78 -15.51 37.10 8.37
N GLN A 79 -16.57 37.69 7.83
CA GLN A 79 -17.73 36.94 7.35
C GLN A 79 -17.38 36.07 6.14
N GLU A 80 -16.60 36.60 5.19
CA GLU A 80 -16.10 35.84 4.04
C GLU A 80 -15.17 34.70 4.48
N ALA A 81 -14.24 34.97 5.40
CA ALA A 81 -13.35 33.95 5.95
C ALA A 81 -14.14 32.80 6.60
N LEU A 82 -15.18 33.12 7.38
CA LEU A 82 -16.05 32.13 8.02
C LEU A 82 -16.87 31.34 6.99
N ALA A 83 -17.40 31.99 5.96
CA ALA A 83 -18.14 31.34 4.88
C ALA A 83 -17.25 30.33 4.12
N CYS A 84 -16.03 30.74 3.74
CA CYS A 84 -15.06 29.85 3.10
C CYS A 84 -14.67 28.66 4.01
N ALA A 85 -14.44 28.90 5.30
CA ALA A 85 -14.14 27.85 6.27
C ALA A 85 -15.32 26.88 6.48
N ALA A 86 -16.57 27.33 6.35
CA ALA A 86 -17.75 26.48 6.40
C ALA A 86 -17.82 25.55 5.18
N VAL A 87 -17.65 26.09 3.97
CA VAL A 87 -17.63 25.31 2.72
C VAL A 87 -16.54 24.23 2.76
N LEU A 88 -15.35 24.56 3.26
CA LEU A 88 -14.27 23.59 3.45
C LEU A 88 -14.61 22.47 4.44
N ARG A 89 -15.25 22.80 5.56
CA ARG A 89 -15.67 21.79 6.54
C ARG A 89 -16.72 20.86 5.95
N ASP A 90 -17.66 21.40 5.19
CA ASP A 90 -18.68 20.62 4.50
C ASP A 90 -18.11 19.72 3.40
N SER A 91 -17.16 20.22 2.59
CA SER A 91 -16.51 19.41 1.56
C SER A 91 -15.70 18.27 2.18
N THR A 92 -15.01 18.53 3.30
CA THR A 92 -14.28 17.52 4.07
C THR A 92 -15.22 16.46 4.67
N ARG A 93 -16.36 16.89 5.22
CA ARG A 93 -17.40 15.97 5.70
C ARG A 93 -17.91 15.08 4.56
N LYS A 94 -18.22 15.65 3.40
CA LYS A 94 -18.69 14.90 2.22
C LYS A 94 -17.63 13.95 1.67
N ALA A 95 -16.37 14.36 1.63
CA ALA A 95 -15.26 13.54 1.16
C ALA A 95 -14.96 12.37 2.12
N SER A 96 -14.99 12.61 3.42
CA SER A 96 -14.78 11.56 4.43
C SER A 96 -15.93 10.56 4.51
N ALA A 97 -17.17 11.00 4.27
CA ALA A 97 -18.37 10.17 4.21
C ALA A 97 -18.40 9.25 2.98
N LYS A 98 -17.68 9.59 1.88
CA LYS A 98 -17.40 8.66 0.77
C LYS A 98 -16.37 7.60 1.17
N LYS A 99 -16.59 6.88 2.28
CA LYS A 99 -16.14 5.48 2.34
C LYS A 99 -17.02 4.74 1.36
N ALA A 100 -16.42 4.17 0.31
CA ALA A 100 -17.15 3.45 -0.73
C ALA A 100 -18.20 2.54 -0.08
N PRO A 101 -19.47 2.52 -0.57
CA PRO A 101 -20.37 1.45 -0.19
C PRO A 101 -19.60 0.16 -0.47
N GLN A 102 -19.50 -0.73 0.52
CA GLN A 102 -18.88 -2.02 0.31
C GLN A 102 -19.49 -2.58 -0.96
N ARG A 103 -18.69 -2.69 -2.01
CA ARG A 103 -19.09 -3.39 -3.22
C ARG A 103 -19.22 -4.81 -2.73
N ILE A 104 -20.43 -5.20 -2.34
CA ILE A 104 -20.82 -6.59 -2.22
C ILE A 104 -20.74 -7.07 -3.66
N ILE A 105 -19.54 -7.50 -4.07
CA ILE A 105 -19.38 -8.29 -5.27
C ILE A 105 -20.20 -9.54 -4.98
N PRO A 106 -21.30 -9.80 -5.70
CA PRO A 106 -22.00 -11.06 -5.54
C PRO A 106 -20.97 -12.13 -5.87
N GLN A 107 -20.64 -12.97 -4.89
CA GLN A 107 -19.88 -14.19 -5.15
C GLN A 107 -20.74 -15.03 -6.10
N ARG A 108 -20.50 -14.89 -7.41
CA ARG A 108 -20.85 -15.94 -8.34
C ARG A 108 -19.96 -17.12 -7.98
N THR A 109 -20.56 -18.11 -7.34
CA THR A 109 -20.03 -19.47 -7.25
C THR A 109 -19.83 -19.98 -8.67
N SER A 110 -18.66 -19.71 -9.24
CA SER A 110 -18.20 -20.42 -10.43
C SER A 110 -17.75 -21.79 -9.94
N ALA A 111 -18.63 -22.79 -10.10
CA ALA A 111 -18.27 -24.18 -9.96
C ALA A 111 -17.30 -24.52 -11.10
N MET A 112 -16.03 -24.20 -10.88
CA MET A 112 -14.95 -24.59 -11.77
C MET A 112 -14.50 -25.96 -11.32
N THR A 113 -15.12 -26.99 -11.90
CA THR A 113 -14.65 -28.38 -11.80
C THR A 113 -13.26 -28.42 -12.41
N ARG A 114 -12.22 -28.27 -11.58
CA ARG A 114 -10.87 -28.62 -12.00
C ARG A 114 -10.81 -30.13 -12.10
N THR A 115 -11.00 -30.65 -13.30
CA THR A 115 -10.58 -32.00 -13.66
C THR A 115 -9.05 -32.04 -13.49
N TRP A 116 -8.61 -32.45 -12.31
CA TRP A 116 -7.22 -32.79 -12.07
C TRP A 116 -6.95 -34.07 -12.85
N MET A 117 -6.31 -33.94 -14.01
CA MET A 117 -5.79 -35.09 -14.75
C MET A 117 -4.42 -35.42 -14.15
N PRO A 118 -4.25 -36.55 -13.46
CA PRO A 118 -2.93 -37.03 -13.10
C PRO A 118 -2.27 -37.50 -14.39
N ALA A 119 -1.16 -36.87 -14.78
CA ALA A 119 -0.31 -37.42 -15.83
C ALA A 119 0.29 -38.73 -15.31
N TYR A 120 -0.37 -39.84 -15.61
CA TYR A 120 0.22 -41.17 -15.52
C TYR A 120 1.43 -41.21 -16.46
N SER A 121 2.64 -41.10 -15.93
CA SER A 121 3.85 -41.51 -16.67
C SER A 121 3.94 -43.03 -16.60
N VAL A 122 3.38 -43.69 -17.61
CA VAL A 122 3.53 -45.12 -17.84
C VAL A 122 4.98 -45.41 -18.22
N SER A 123 5.65 -46.17 -17.35
CA SER A 123 6.89 -46.89 -17.63
C SER A 123 6.66 -47.99 -18.67
N VAL A 124 7.66 -48.26 -19.54
CA VAL A 124 8.16 -49.58 -19.99
C VAL A 124 8.99 -49.38 -21.29
N VAL A 125 10.34 -49.38 -21.29
CA VAL A 125 11.32 -50.53 -21.43
C VAL A 125 12.01 -50.48 -22.82
N PRO A 126 13.16 -51.15 -23.07
CA PRO A 126 14.54 -50.83 -22.70
C PRO A 126 15.45 -50.64 -23.97
N LEU A 127 16.71 -50.23 -23.83
CA LEU A 127 17.74 -50.79 -24.72
C LEU A 127 19.14 -50.76 -24.10
N ARG A 128 19.68 -51.96 -23.98
CA ARG A 128 21.03 -52.32 -23.61
C ARG A 128 21.95 -52.17 -24.82
N ALA A 129 23.10 -51.52 -24.66
CA ALA A 129 24.31 -51.87 -25.41
C ALA A 129 25.54 -51.42 -24.62
N GLN A 130 26.45 -52.37 -24.44
CA GLN A 130 27.74 -52.24 -23.78
C GLN A 130 28.76 -51.63 -24.74
N SER A 131 29.75 -50.91 -24.21
CA SER A 131 31.10 -50.95 -24.75
C SER A 131 32.10 -50.44 -23.71
N ALA A 132 33.04 -51.33 -23.38
CA ALA A 132 34.40 -51.01 -22.92
C ALA A 132 35.05 -49.95 -23.87
N ALA A 133 36.11 -49.22 -23.52
CA ALA A 133 37.30 -49.63 -22.79
C ALA A 133 38.15 -48.40 -22.38
N LEU A 134 39.01 -48.65 -21.38
CA LEU A 134 40.27 -47.97 -20.97
C LEU A 134 40.19 -46.51 -20.51
#